data_AF-A0A9E3YRT5-F1
#
_entry.id   AF-A0A9E3YRT5-F1
#
_cell.length_a   1.000
_cell.length_b   1.000
_cell.length_c   1.000
_cell.angle_alpha   90.00
_cell.angle_beta   90.00
_cell.angle_gamma   90.00
#
_symmetry.space_group_name_H-M   'P 1'
#
loop_
_entity.id
_entity.type
_entity.pdbx_description
1 polymer ?
#
loop_
_entity_poly.entity_id
_entity_poly.type
_entity_poly.pdbx_seq_one_letter_code
_entity_poly.pdbx_strand_id
1 'polypeptide(L)'
;MRTSNEHYLNNPLIHRNRRLAQSASTWVRSFACEDMRPLIICRGPIRREAMDVFEEMGICSYGILLSEKDSIVYSNALAPELRTLTDPDRVHRVPDYTGASKEERTQRIRQIIAIAKDNGYDSIFAGYGFMSEDEELVKAIEQAGLTFIGPCSRTVRGAGFKDEAKRTALAVGVSVTPGIDNVTALTLLAKSPDTRALRALAEAKNLDVDPAAFAADVALETQADAVL
;
A
#
# COMPACT_ATOMS: atom_id res chain seq x y z
N MET A 1 14.90 35.96 -26.05
CA MET A 1 15.63 34.72 -25.72
C MET A 1 14.65 33.77 -25.03
N ARG A 2 14.39 32.60 -25.63
CA ARG A 2 13.52 31.57 -25.04
C ARG A 2 14.25 30.90 -23.87
N THR A 3 13.90 31.23 -22.64
CA THR A 3 14.25 30.41 -21.46
C THR A 3 13.32 29.21 -21.47
N SER A 4 13.69 28.17 -22.22
CA SER A 4 12.98 26.90 -22.25
C SER A 4 13.22 26.15 -20.93
N ASN A 5 12.16 25.61 -20.31
CA ASN A 5 12.17 24.79 -19.09
C ASN A 5 12.80 23.39 -19.30
N GLU A 6 13.86 23.27 -20.12
CA GLU A 6 14.43 21.98 -20.50
C GLU A 6 15.35 21.35 -19.45
N HIS A 7 15.43 21.91 -18.23
CA HIS A 7 16.21 21.31 -17.15
C HIS A 7 15.77 19.86 -16.86
N TYR A 8 14.49 19.54 -17.08
CA TYR A 8 14.00 18.17 -16.95
C TYR A 8 14.45 17.28 -18.12
N LEU A 9 14.30 17.76 -19.37
CA LEU A 9 14.63 16.97 -20.57
C LEU A 9 16.14 16.73 -20.71
N ASN A 10 16.95 17.69 -20.26
CA ASN A 10 18.41 17.65 -20.33
C ASN A 10 19.07 17.17 -19.02
N ASN A 11 18.32 16.51 -18.12
CA ASN A 11 18.89 15.98 -16.89
C ASN A 11 19.68 14.69 -17.18
N PRO A 12 21.03 14.71 -17.10
CA PRO A 12 21.86 13.54 -17.39
C PRO A 12 21.68 12.41 -16.38
N LEU A 13 20.95 12.61 -15.28
CA LEU A 13 20.60 11.56 -14.32
C LEU A 13 19.35 10.76 -14.74
N ILE A 14 18.46 11.34 -15.54
CA ILE A 14 17.21 10.69 -15.95
C ILE A 14 17.46 9.60 -17.00
N HIS A 15 18.44 9.83 -17.89
CA HIS A 15 18.79 8.95 -19.01
C HIS A 15 19.95 7.98 -18.71
N ARG A 16 20.38 7.88 -17.45
CA ARG A 16 21.45 6.95 -17.07
C ARG A 16 20.92 5.53 -17.01
N ASN A 17 21.82 4.58 -17.29
CA ASN A 17 21.55 3.16 -17.08
C ASN A 17 21.15 2.93 -15.61
N ARG A 18 19.97 2.32 -15.42
CA ARG A 18 19.37 2.06 -14.09
C ARG A 18 19.84 0.72 -13.50
N ARG A 19 20.61 -0.08 -14.23
CA ARG A 19 21.22 -1.34 -13.76
C ARG A 19 22.47 -1.08 -12.95
N LEU A 20 22.26 -0.77 -11.67
CA LEU A 20 23.34 -0.35 -10.77
C LEU A 20 24.39 -1.44 -10.53
N ALA A 21 24.06 -2.72 -10.70
CA ALA A 21 25.00 -3.83 -10.56
C ALA A 21 26.19 -3.75 -11.52
N GLN A 22 26.02 -3.09 -12.67
CA GLN A 22 27.07 -2.89 -13.68
C GLN A 22 27.99 -1.70 -13.37
N SER A 23 27.73 -0.96 -12.29
CA SER A 23 28.54 0.20 -11.90
C SER A 23 29.95 -0.20 -11.47
N ALA A 24 30.95 0.62 -11.82
CA ALA A 24 32.32 0.43 -11.34
C ALA A 24 32.45 0.65 -9.81
N SER A 25 31.56 1.45 -9.21
CA SER A 25 31.59 1.75 -7.77
C SER A 25 30.88 0.68 -6.94
N THR A 26 31.59 0.09 -5.98
CA THR A 26 31.03 -0.88 -5.03
C THR A 26 29.87 -0.30 -4.23
N TRP A 27 29.97 0.97 -3.82
CA TRP A 27 28.90 1.65 -3.10
C TRP A 27 27.64 1.83 -3.96
N VAL A 28 27.78 2.08 -5.27
CA VAL A 28 26.61 2.15 -6.16
C VAL A 28 25.99 0.76 -6.36
N ARG A 29 26.82 -0.27 -6.53
CA ARG A 29 26.35 -1.65 -6.68
C ARG A 29 25.56 -2.15 -5.47
N SER A 30 25.84 -1.67 -4.25
CA SER A 30 25.07 -2.08 -3.06
C SER A 30 23.61 -1.59 -3.06
N PHE A 31 23.24 -0.69 -3.97
CA PHE A 31 21.84 -0.27 -4.19
C PHE A 31 21.19 -0.99 -5.37
N ALA A 32 21.85 -1.96 -6.00
CA ALA A 32 21.24 -2.76 -7.05
C ALA A 32 20.08 -3.59 -6.48
N CYS A 33 19.02 -3.69 -7.26
CA CYS A 33 17.79 -4.39 -6.87
C CYS A 33 17.47 -5.57 -7.80
N GLU A 34 18.41 -6.00 -8.66
CA GLU A 34 18.19 -7.01 -9.71
C GLU A 34 17.70 -8.37 -9.14
N ASP A 35 18.04 -8.67 -7.90
CA ASP A 35 17.63 -9.89 -7.19
C ASP A 35 16.19 -9.85 -6.65
N MET A 36 15.53 -8.68 -6.67
CA MET A 36 14.15 -8.55 -6.21
C MET A 36 13.21 -9.39 -7.06
N ARG A 37 12.18 -9.95 -6.41
CA ARG A 37 11.10 -10.71 -7.06
C ARG A 37 9.74 -10.10 -6.67
N PRO A 38 9.36 -8.95 -7.24
CA PRO A 38 8.12 -8.28 -6.89
C PRO A 38 6.87 -8.98 -7.46
N LEU A 39 5.81 -9.08 -6.67
CA LEU A 39 4.46 -9.39 -7.15
C LEU A 39 3.66 -8.09 -7.34
N ILE A 40 3.24 -7.80 -8.57
CA ILE A 40 2.44 -6.62 -8.89
C ILE A 40 0.94 -6.92 -8.72
N ILE A 41 0.29 -6.19 -7.82
CA ILE A 41 -1.12 -6.42 -7.43
C ILE A 41 -2.06 -5.28 -7.86
N CYS A 42 -1.59 -4.33 -8.66
CA CYS A 42 -2.39 -3.27 -9.29
C CYS A 42 -2.66 -3.60 -10.76
N ARG A 43 -3.49 -2.83 -11.48
CA ARG A 43 -3.83 -3.04 -12.91
C ARG A 43 -3.73 -1.75 -13.73
N GLY A 44 -3.77 -1.88 -15.05
CA GLY A 44 -3.81 -0.75 -15.98
C GLY A 44 -2.46 -0.05 -16.14
N PRO A 45 -2.43 1.24 -16.50
CA PRO A 45 -1.20 1.95 -16.87
C PRO A 45 -0.10 1.87 -15.81
N ILE A 46 -0.44 2.00 -14.53
CA ILE A 46 0.53 1.93 -13.43
C ILE A 46 1.24 0.57 -13.34
N ARG A 47 0.56 -0.52 -13.69
CA ARG A 47 1.19 -1.83 -13.77
C ARG A 47 2.22 -1.86 -14.90
N ARG A 48 1.87 -1.34 -16.08
CA ARG A 48 2.81 -1.25 -17.22
C ARG A 48 4.04 -0.42 -16.87
N GLU A 49 3.83 0.76 -16.30
CA GLU A 49 4.93 1.62 -15.88
C GLU A 49 5.85 0.92 -14.88
N ALA A 50 5.29 0.19 -13.92
CA ALA A 50 6.09 -0.59 -12.97
C ALA A 50 6.89 -1.72 -13.66
N MET A 51 6.27 -2.45 -14.59
CA MET A 51 6.98 -3.47 -15.38
C MET A 51 8.14 -2.87 -16.17
N ASP A 52 7.91 -1.74 -16.85
CA ASP A 52 8.94 -1.07 -17.66
C ASP A 52 10.10 -0.58 -16.76
N VAL A 53 9.80 0.01 -15.60
CA VAL A 53 10.81 0.44 -14.61
C VAL A 53 11.60 -0.76 -14.06
N PHE A 54 10.92 -1.86 -13.72
CA PHE A 54 11.58 -3.07 -13.24
C PHE A 54 12.54 -3.65 -14.29
N GLU A 55 12.13 -3.72 -15.56
CA GLU A 55 12.99 -4.18 -16.65
C GLU A 55 14.20 -3.26 -16.89
N GLU A 56 14.00 -1.94 -16.83
CA GLU A 56 15.09 -0.96 -16.93
C GLU A 56 16.09 -1.08 -15.78
N MET A 57 15.61 -1.38 -14.56
CA MET A 57 16.43 -1.62 -13.37
C MET A 57 17.10 -3.00 -13.37
N GLY A 58 16.69 -3.92 -14.25
CA GLY A 58 17.19 -5.28 -14.34
C GLY A 58 16.47 -6.30 -13.47
N ILE A 59 15.35 -5.93 -12.88
CA ILE A 59 14.45 -6.79 -12.12
C ILE A 59 13.62 -7.60 -13.13
N CYS A 60 14.09 -8.80 -13.47
CA CYS A 60 13.45 -9.64 -14.49
C CYS A 60 12.50 -10.70 -13.93
N SER A 61 12.41 -10.86 -12.61
CA SER A 61 11.68 -11.95 -11.93
C SER A 61 10.35 -11.54 -11.29
N TYR A 62 9.75 -10.43 -11.71
CA TYR A 62 8.48 -9.94 -11.16
C TYR A 62 7.26 -10.75 -11.64
N GLY A 63 6.23 -10.91 -10.81
CA GLY A 63 4.95 -11.52 -11.17
C GLY A 63 3.84 -10.49 -11.29
N ILE A 64 2.71 -10.88 -11.88
CA ILE A 64 1.49 -10.06 -11.87
C ILE A 64 0.30 -10.86 -11.37
N LEU A 65 -0.59 -10.20 -10.64
CA LEU A 65 -1.96 -10.69 -10.46
C LEU A 65 -2.79 -10.33 -11.70
N LEU A 66 -3.67 -11.24 -12.11
CA LEU A 66 -4.65 -10.98 -13.17
C LEU A 66 -6.04 -11.29 -12.65
N SER A 67 -6.87 -10.24 -12.56
CA SER A 67 -8.25 -10.39 -12.13
C SER A 67 -9.10 -10.98 -13.24
N GLU A 68 -10.07 -11.83 -12.88
CA GLU A 68 -11.11 -12.27 -13.83
C GLU A 68 -11.88 -11.08 -14.42
N LYS A 69 -12.05 -10.00 -13.65
CA LYS A 69 -12.69 -8.75 -14.10
C LYS A 69 -11.84 -7.96 -15.10
N ASP A 70 -10.57 -8.31 -15.31
CA ASP A 70 -9.74 -7.65 -16.32
C ASP A 70 -10.05 -8.15 -17.73
N SER A 71 -10.54 -9.40 -17.85
CA SER A 71 -10.94 -10.01 -19.13
C SER A 71 -12.18 -9.36 -19.76
N ILE A 72 -13.03 -8.73 -18.95
CA ILE A 72 -14.30 -8.13 -19.39
C ILE A 72 -14.09 -6.77 -20.09
N VAL A 73 -13.00 -6.05 -19.77
CA VAL A 73 -12.76 -4.70 -20.32
C VAL A 73 -12.30 -4.75 -21.78
N TYR A 74 -11.74 -5.88 -22.23
CA TYR A 74 -11.20 -6.03 -23.57
C TYR A 74 -11.57 -7.40 -24.16
N SER A 75 -12.83 -7.56 -24.56
CA SER A 75 -13.38 -8.80 -25.12
C SER A 75 -12.56 -9.39 -26.29
N ASN A 76 -11.73 -8.59 -26.97
CA ASN A 76 -10.85 -9.00 -28.07
C ASN A 76 -9.40 -8.47 -27.97
N ALA A 77 -8.98 -7.93 -26.83
CA ALA A 77 -7.59 -7.51 -26.65
C ALA A 77 -7.03 -8.07 -25.35
N LEU A 78 -5.96 -8.86 -25.47
CA LEU A 78 -5.11 -9.15 -24.32
C LEU A 78 -4.66 -7.82 -23.72
N ALA A 79 -4.75 -7.70 -22.40
CA ALA A 79 -4.17 -6.60 -21.66
C ALA A 79 -2.72 -6.42 -22.17
N PRO A 80 -2.29 -5.20 -22.59
CA PRO A 80 -0.98 -4.98 -23.22
C PRO A 80 0.18 -5.63 -22.47
N GLU A 81 0.06 -5.72 -21.15
CA GLU A 81 0.96 -6.40 -20.22
C GLU A 81 1.25 -7.85 -20.59
N LEU A 82 0.21 -8.59 -20.95
CA LEU A 82 0.29 -10.02 -21.27
C LEU A 82 0.99 -10.27 -22.61
N ARG A 83 1.18 -9.23 -23.43
CA ARG A 83 1.95 -9.33 -24.67
C ARG A 83 3.46 -9.30 -24.42
N THR A 84 3.91 -8.71 -23.31
CA THR A 84 5.34 -8.63 -22.98
C THR A 84 5.74 -9.69 -21.96
N LEU A 85 4.82 -10.12 -21.09
CA LEU A 85 5.08 -11.20 -20.15
C LEU A 85 4.92 -12.56 -20.86
N THR A 86 6.02 -13.10 -21.36
CA THR A 86 6.04 -14.33 -22.17
C THR A 86 5.95 -15.61 -21.34
N ASP A 87 6.26 -15.53 -20.05
CA ASP A 87 6.21 -16.65 -19.10
C ASP A 87 4.84 -16.70 -18.40
N PRO A 88 4.00 -17.70 -18.70
CA PRO A 88 2.67 -17.84 -18.11
C PRO A 88 2.70 -18.08 -16.59
N ASP A 89 3.77 -18.69 -16.06
CA ASP A 89 3.86 -19.05 -14.63
C ASP A 89 4.01 -17.80 -13.73
N ARG A 90 4.29 -16.64 -14.35
CA ARG A 90 4.36 -15.33 -13.69
C ARG A 90 3.01 -14.60 -13.68
N VAL A 91 1.94 -15.18 -14.21
CA VAL A 91 0.59 -14.62 -14.22
C VAL A 91 -0.32 -15.39 -13.27
N HIS A 92 -0.73 -14.73 -12.19
CA HIS A 92 -1.47 -15.34 -11.09
C HIS A 92 -2.93 -14.89 -11.10
N ARG A 93 -3.86 -15.80 -11.39
CA ARG A 93 -5.28 -15.45 -11.52
C ARG A 93 -5.96 -15.30 -10.17
N VAL A 94 -6.78 -14.26 -10.06
CA VAL A 94 -7.56 -13.94 -8.86
C VAL A 94 -8.97 -13.49 -9.26
N PRO A 95 -10.04 -13.77 -8.49
CA PRO A 95 -11.37 -13.28 -8.86
C PRO A 95 -11.49 -11.74 -8.97
N ASP A 96 -10.79 -11.01 -8.11
CA ASP A 96 -10.61 -9.55 -8.18
C ASP A 96 -9.40 -9.09 -7.32
N TYR A 97 -9.22 -7.77 -7.18
CA TYR A 97 -8.11 -7.20 -6.43
C TYR A 97 -8.43 -6.88 -4.96
N THR A 98 -9.70 -6.81 -4.57
CA THR A 98 -10.10 -6.16 -3.29
C THR A 98 -11.06 -6.96 -2.43
N GLY A 99 -11.93 -7.79 -3.00
CA GLY A 99 -13.15 -8.27 -2.37
C GLY A 99 -14.25 -7.21 -2.31
N ALA A 100 -15.51 -7.63 -2.30
CA ALA A 100 -16.68 -6.76 -2.17
C ALA A 100 -17.10 -6.57 -0.70
N SER A 101 -16.91 -7.60 0.14
CA SER A 101 -17.14 -7.52 1.60
C SER A 101 -15.82 -7.47 2.39
N LYS A 102 -15.91 -7.23 3.71
CA LYS A 102 -14.74 -7.28 4.61
C LYS A 102 -14.15 -8.70 4.69
N GLU A 103 -15.01 -9.71 4.71
CA GLU A 103 -14.62 -11.12 4.74
C GLU A 103 -13.90 -11.50 3.44
N GLU A 104 -14.45 -11.12 2.29
CA GLU A 104 -13.83 -11.34 0.99
C GLU A 104 -12.49 -10.61 0.86
N ARG A 105 -12.39 -9.39 1.40
CA ARG A 105 -11.13 -8.63 1.45
C ARG A 105 -10.07 -9.35 2.28
N THR A 106 -10.44 -9.85 3.46
CA THR A 106 -9.54 -10.63 4.31
C THR A 106 -9.07 -11.90 3.59
N GLN A 107 -9.99 -12.58 2.90
CA GLN A 107 -9.67 -13.74 2.06
C GLN A 107 -8.73 -13.36 0.91
N ARG A 108 -8.95 -12.20 0.27
CA ARG A 108 -8.11 -11.69 -0.81
C ARG A 108 -6.68 -11.44 -0.34
N ILE A 109 -6.51 -10.77 0.80
CA ILE A 109 -5.20 -10.52 1.40
C ILE A 109 -4.46 -11.84 1.62
N ARG A 110 -5.13 -12.83 2.21
CA ARG A 110 -4.54 -14.17 2.42
C ARG A 110 -4.17 -14.85 1.10
N GLN A 111 -5.02 -14.75 0.08
CA GLN A 111 -4.75 -15.30 -1.25
C GLN A 111 -3.51 -14.65 -1.89
N ILE A 112 -3.40 -13.32 -1.83
CA ILE A 112 -2.26 -12.58 -2.39
C ILE A 112 -0.96 -13.00 -1.70
N ILE A 113 -0.97 -13.11 -0.36
CA ILE A 113 0.20 -13.54 0.41
C ILE A 113 0.59 -14.99 0.10
N ALA A 114 -0.41 -15.88 -0.04
CA ALA A 114 -0.15 -17.27 -0.42
C ALA A 114 0.52 -17.35 -1.80
N ILE A 115 -0.04 -16.65 -2.80
CA ILE A 115 0.55 -16.55 -4.14
C ILE A 115 1.99 -16.02 -4.07
N ALA A 116 2.24 -14.99 -3.26
CA ALA A 116 3.58 -14.44 -3.08
C ALA A 116 4.57 -15.51 -2.59
N LYS A 117 4.19 -16.23 -1.53
CA LYS A 117 5.04 -17.26 -0.91
C LYS A 117 5.26 -18.48 -1.80
N ASP A 118 4.18 -19.01 -2.37
CA ASP A 118 4.21 -20.26 -3.15
C ASP A 118 5.08 -20.13 -4.41
N ASN A 119 5.21 -18.90 -4.94
CA ASN A 119 5.98 -18.61 -6.15
C ASN A 119 7.33 -17.90 -5.88
N GLY A 120 7.72 -17.76 -4.60
CA GLY A 120 9.00 -17.16 -4.21
C GLY A 120 9.12 -15.68 -4.59
N TYR A 121 8.04 -14.92 -4.50
CA TYR A 121 8.08 -13.46 -4.53
C TYR A 121 8.48 -12.93 -3.15
N ASP A 122 9.34 -11.93 -3.11
CA ASP A 122 9.89 -11.34 -1.87
C ASP A 122 9.24 -9.99 -1.50
N SER A 123 8.58 -9.37 -2.47
CA SER A 123 8.06 -8.02 -2.37
C SER A 123 6.75 -7.86 -3.11
N ILE A 124 5.95 -6.89 -2.71
CA ILE A 124 4.63 -6.62 -3.30
C ILE A 124 4.54 -5.15 -3.71
N PHE A 125 4.14 -4.91 -4.95
CA PHE A 125 3.87 -3.58 -5.49
C PHE A 125 2.37 -3.39 -5.75
N ALA A 126 1.76 -2.44 -5.03
CA ALA A 126 0.32 -2.19 -5.11
C ALA A 126 -0.08 -0.97 -5.96
N GLY A 127 0.87 -0.25 -6.55
CA GLY A 127 0.59 0.96 -7.33
C GLY A 127 -0.23 1.98 -6.53
N TYR A 128 -1.27 2.53 -7.15
CA TYR A 128 -2.24 3.42 -6.50
C TYR A 128 -3.68 2.91 -6.66
N GLY A 129 -4.55 3.29 -5.74
CA GLY A 129 -5.92 2.80 -5.67
C GLY A 129 -6.00 1.34 -5.19
N PHE A 130 -7.17 0.72 -5.34
CA PHE A 130 -7.44 -0.62 -4.81
C PHE A 130 -7.15 -0.74 -3.31
N MET A 131 -6.06 -1.42 -2.95
CA MET A 131 -5.62 -1.69 -1.58
C MET A 131 -4.26 -1.05 -1.28
N SER A 132 -3.77 -0.12 -2.12
CA SER A 132 -2.46 0.51 -1.92
C SER A 132 -2.31 1.27 -0.60
N GLU A 133 -3.43 1.74 -0.05
CA GLU A 133 -3.53 2.48 1.22
C GLU A 133 -4.24 1.66 2.31
N ASP A 134 -4.34 0.34 2.12
CA ASP A 134 -5.01 -0.55 3.07
C ASP A 134 -4.01 -1.03 4.13
N GLU A 135 -4.18 -0.54 5.38
CA GLU A 135 -3.34 -0.93 6.51
C GLU A 135 -3.38 -2.45 6.75
N GLU A 136 -4.54 -3.10 6.64
CA GLU A 136 -4.69 -4.53 6.91
C GLU A 136 -3.86 -5.34 5.90
N LEU A 137 -3.83 -4.92 4.63
CA LEU A 137 -2.96 -5.53 3.62
C LEU A 137 -1.48 -5.36 3.97
N VAL A 138 -1.02 -4.12 4.21
CA VAL A 138 0.40 -3.85 4.44
C VAL A 138 0.89 -4.56 5.70
N LYS A 139 0.09 -4.56 6.77
CA LYS A 139 0.38 -5.29 8.01
C LYS A 139 0.48 -6.78 7.76
N ALA A 140 -0.41 -7.36 6.95
CA ALA A 140 -0.36 -8.78 6.62
C ALA A 140 0.88 -9.14 5.75
N ILE A 141 1.31 -8.26 4.84
CA ILE A 141 2.54 -8.41 4.06
C ILE A 141 3.77 -8.42 4.99
N GLU A 142 3.85 -7.45 5.89
CA GLU A 142 4.93 -7.35 6.88
C GLU A 142 4.98 -8.59 7.79
N GLN A 143 3.84 -9.02 8.33
CA GLN A 143 3.71 -10.23 9.15
C GLN A 143 4.09 -11.51 8.39
N ALA A 144 3.89 -11.51 7.07
CA ALA A 144 4.26 -12.61 6.20
C ALA A 144 5.77 -12.68 5.91
N GLY A 145 6.56 -11.67 6.31
CA GLY A 145 7.98 -11.54 6.01
C GLY A 145 8.27 -11.05 4.59
N LEU A 146 7.28 -10.44 3.94
CA LEU A 146 7.38 -9.88 2.60
C LEU A 146 7.63 -8.36 2.68
N THR A 147 8.28 -7.81 1.67
CA THR A 147 8.51 -6.36 1.59
C THR A 147 7.37 -5.67 0.86
N PHE A 148 6.68 -4.74 1.50
CA PHE A 148 5.79 -3.85 0.79
C PHE A 148 6.59 -2.73 0.11
N ILE A 149 6.41 -2.55 -1.20
CA ILE A 149 7.04 -1.45 -1.94
C ILE A 149 6.21 -0.18 -1.71
N GLY A 150 6.40 0.42 -0.53
CA GLY A 150 5.65 1.54 -0.02
C GLY A 150 5.97 1.83 1.44
N PRO A 151 5.22 2.74 2.09
CA PRO A 151 5.38 2.99 3.53
C PRO A 151 4.92 1.79 4.38
N CYS A 152 5.43 1.68 5.61
CA CYS A 152 5.04 0.63 6.54
C CYS A 152 3.58 0.79 7.01
N SER A 153 3.00 -0.28 7.55
CA SER A 153 1.59 -0.32 7.98
C SER A 153 1.23 0.80 8.95
N ARG A 154 2.12 1.10 9.91
CA ARG A 154 1.96 2.21 10.87
C ARG A 154 1.83 3.56 10.16
N THR A 155 2.65 3.81 9.14
CA THR A 155 2.60 5.06 8.38
C THR A 155 1.35 5.14 7.51
N VAL A 156 0.93 4.01 6.91
CA VAL A 156 -0.32 3.94 6.15
C VAL A 156 -1.52 4.28 7.05
N ARG A 157 -1.60 3.70 8.25
CA ARG A 157 -2.63 4.03 9.24
C ARG A 157 -2.65 5.53 9.56
N GLY A 158 -1.51 6.08 9.95
CA GLY A 158 -1.41 7.47 10.38
C GLY A 158 -1.70 8.50 9.29
N ALA A 159 -1.47 8.14 8.03
CA ALA A 159 -1.76 8.99 6.87
C ALA A 159 -3.18 8.79 6.31
N GLY A 160 -3.78 7.61 6.51
CA GLY A 160 -5.08 7.25 5.93
C GLY A 160 -6.25 8.02 6.54
N PHE A 161 -6.20 8.29 7.85
CA PHE A 161 -7.22 9.10 8.52
C PHE A 161 -6.87 10.58 8.45
N LYS A 162 -7.72 11.38 7.79
CA LYS A 162 -7.50 12.84 7.65
C LYS A 162 -7.35 13.55 9.01
N ASP A 163 -8.10 13.11 10.01
CA ASP A 163 -8.03 13.60 11.39
C ASP A 163 -6.63 13.33 12.01
N GLU A 164 -6.14 12.10 11.89
CA GLU A 164 -4.82 11.68 12.39
C GLU A 164 -3.66 12.35 11.62
N ALA A 165 -3.79 12.48 10.31
CA ALA A 165 -2.80 13.13 9.46
C ALA A 165 -2.61 14.61 9.84
N LYS A 166 -3.70 15.33 10.13
CA LYS A 166 -3.62 16.73 10.59
C LYS A 166 -2.99 16.84 11.98
N ARG A 167 -3.38 15.97 12.92
CA ARG A 167 -2.74 15.93 14.25
C ARG A 167 -1.24 15.66 14.14
N THR A 168 -0.85 14.74 13.26
CA THR A 168 0.55 14.44 12.98
C THR A 168 1.29 15.65 12.39
N ALA A 169 0.69 16.35 11.43
CA ALA A 169 1.26 17.57 10.85
C ALA A 169 1.47 18.67 11.91
N LEU A 170 0.47 18.91 12.75
CA LEU A 170 0.55 19.89 13.85
C LEU A 170 1.66 19.53 14.85
N ALA A 171 1.80 18.25 15.20
CA ALA A 171 2.81 17.78 16.14
C ALA A 171 4.26 18.04 15.66
N VAL A 172 4.48 18.10 14.34
CA VAL A 172 5.79 18.40 13.74
C VAL A 172 5.93 19.87 13.29
N GLY A 173 5.01 20.74 13.71
CA GLY A 173 5.06 22.17 13.39
C GLY A 173 4.63 22.53 11.97
N VAL A 174 3.96 21.62 11.25
CA VAL A 174 3.37 21.89 9.94
C VAL A 174 1.97 22.46 10.13
N SER A 175 1.74 23.65 9.57
CA SER A 175 0.42 24.30 9.61
C SER A 175 -0.63 23.52 8.83
N VAL A 176 -1.82 23.37 9.39
CA VAL A 176 -2.98 22.75 8.73
C VAL A 176 -4.12 23.75 8.57
N THR A 177 -5.05 23.47 7.65
CA THR A 177 -6.28 24.25 7.52
C THR A 177 -7.10 24.16 8.82
N PRO A 178 -7.47 25.28 9.44
CA PRO A 178 -8.27 25.28 10.67
C PRO A 178 -9.56 24.47 10.52
N GLY A 179 -9.88 23.63 11.51
CA GLY A 179 -11.06 22.80 11.49
C GLY A 179 -11.16 21.87 12.72
N ILE A 180 -12.16 20.99 12.69
CA ILE A 180 -12.33 19.91 13.67
C ILE A 180 -11.50 18.72 13.18
N ASP A 181 -10.61 18.23 14.05
CA ASP A 181 -9.63 17.18 13.71
C ASP A 181 -9.87 15.90 14.54
N ASN A 182 -11.06 15.77 15.13
CA ASN A 182 -11.51 14.63 15.93
C ASN A 182 -13.01 14.32 15.68
N VAL A 183 -13.53 14.64 14.49
CA VAL A 183 -14.96 14.50 14.19
C VAL A 183 -15.42 13.05 14.32
N THR A 184 -14.54 12.10 14.02
CA THR A 184 -14.83 10.68 14.10
C THR A 184 -15.02 10.24 15.56
N ALA A 185 -14.15 10.68 16.47
CA ALA A 185 -14.28 10.45 17.91
C ALA A 185 -15.57 11.07 18.47
N LEU A 186 -15.86 12.32 18.11
CA LEU A 186 -17.09 13.01 18.53
C LEU A 186 -18.36 12.28 18.05
N THR A 187 -18.32 11.74 16.82
CA THR A 187 -19.44 10.96 16.27
C THR A 187 -19.62 9.63 16.99
N LEU A 188 -18.53 8.98 17.39
CA LEU A 188 -18.58 7.76 18.20
C LEU A 188 -19.17 8.05 19.57
N LEU A 189 -18.73 9.12 20.23
CA LEU A 189 -19.24 9.54 21.54
C LEU A 189 -20.73 9.89 21.53
N ALA A 190 -21.25 10.42 20.41
CA ALA A 190 -22.69 10.63 20.26
C ALA A 190 -23.50 9.33 20.32
N LYS A 191 -22.90 8.17 19.98
CA LYS A 191 -23.53 6.84 20.03
C LYS A 191 -23.16 6.05 21.29
N SER A 192 -21.95 6.26 21.79
CA SER A 192 -21.34 5.56 22.92
C SER A 192 -20.77 6.60 23.88
N PRO A 193 -21.59 7.18 24.76
CA PRO A 193 -21.29 8.43 25.45
C PRO A 193 -20.36 8.30 26.66
N ASP A 194 -20.00 7.09 27.07
CA ASP A 194 -19.17 6.85 28.25
C ASP A 194 -18.17 5.70 28.04
N THR A 195 -17.16 5.64 28.91
CA THR A 195 -16.11 4.61 28.91
C THR A 195 -16.68 3.19 28.92
N ARG A 196 -17.81 2.96 29.60
CA ARG A 196 -18.44 1.64 29.69
C ARG A 196 -19.05 1.24 28.34
N ALA A 197 -19.71 2.16 27.66
CA ALA A 197 -20.28 1.96 26.34
C ALA A 197 -19.18 1.74 25.28
N LEU A 198 -18.08 2.50 25.37
CA LEU A 198 -16.90 2.31 24.52
C LEU A 198 -16.25 0.93 24.72
N ARG A 199 -16.08 0.50 25.96
CA ARG A 199 -15.53 -0.83 26.28
C ARG A 199 -16.44 -1.96 25.80
N ALA A 200 -17.76 -1.83 26.05
CA ALA A 200 -18.74 -2.79 25.57
C ALA A 200 -18.76 -2.88 24.04
N LEU A 201 -18.55 -1.76 23.34
CA LEU A 201 -18.45 -1.73 21.88
C LEU A 201 -17.18 -2.45 21.39
N ALA A 202 -16.03 -2.15 22.01
CA ALA A 202 -14.76 -2.80 21.68
C ALA A 202 -14.85 -4.33 21.86
N GLU A 203 -15.44 -4.79 22.97
CA GLU A 203 -15.68 -6.21 23.23
C GLU A 203 -16.67 -6.81 22.22
N ALA A 204 -17.80 -6.14 21.96
CA ALA A 204 -18.82 -6.62 21.01
C ALA A 204 -18.31 -6.71 19.56
N LYS A 205 -17.33 -5.88 19.21
CA LYS A 205 -16.69 -5.87 17.88
C LYS A 205 -15.36 -6.61 17.83
N ASN A 206 -14.93 -7.20 18.95
CA ASN A 206 -13.68 -7.92 19.10
C ASN A 206 -12.47 -7.09 18.62
N LEU A 207 -12.42 -5.82 19.04
CA LEU A 207 -11.36 -4.87 18.70
C LEU A 207 -10.17 -5.03 19.65
N ASP A 208 -8.97 -4.97 19.11
CA ASP A 208 -7.72 -5.01 19.86
C ASP A 208 -7.37 -3.60 20.36
N VAL A 209 -7.90 -3.24 21.53
CA VAL A 209 -7.69 -1.93 22.18
C VAL A 209 -6.87 -2.14 23.45
N ASP A 210 -5.80 -1.38 23.60
CA ASP A 210 -4.96 -1.39 24.81
C ASP A 210 -5.83 -1.06 26.05
N PRO A 211 -5.88 -1.93 27.08
CA PRO A 211 -6.61 -1.65 28.31
C PRO A 211 -6.21 -0.33 29.00
N ALA A 212 -4.96 0.12 28.81
CA ALA A 212 -4.50 1.41 29.32
C ALA A 212 -5.22 2.61 28.70
N ALA A 213 -5.78 2.44 27.49
CA ALA A 213 -6.53 3.49 26.82
C ALA A 213 -7.82 3.88 27.57
N PHE A 214 -8.33 3.02 28.47
CA PHE A 214 -9.54 3.28 29.26
C PHE A 214 -9.24 3.72 30.70
N ALA A 215 -8.01 4.14 31.00
CA ALA A 215 -7.64 4.63 32.32
C ALA A 215 -8.40 5.92 32.66
N ALA A 216 -8.66 6.14 33.96
CA ALA A 216 -9.51 7.23 34.45
C ALA A 216 -8.94 8.63 34.18
N ASP A 217 -7.63 8.73 33.92
CA ASP A 217 -6.90 9.95 33.58
C ASP A 217 -6.88 10.26 32.07
N VAL A 218 -7.37 9.34 31.22
CA VAL A 218 -7.44 9.53 29.77
C VAL A 218 -8.75 10.22 29.40
N ALA A 219 -8.67 11.33 28.65
CA ALA A 219 -9.84 12.07 28.17
C ALA A 219 -10.75 11.20 27.29
N LEU A 220 -12.06 11.37 27.40
CA LEU A 220 -13.05 10.50 26.77
C LEU A 220 -12.94 10.50 25.23
N GLU A 221 -12.55 11.62 24.63
CA GLU A 221 -12.27 11.71 23.18
C GLU A 221 -11.06 10.86 22.78
N THR A 222 -10.04 10.79 23.63
CA THR A 222 -8.86 9.93 23.43
C THR A 222 -9.22 8.46 23.61
N GLN A 223 -10.12 8.13 24.55
CA GLN A 223 -10.64 6.77 24.70
C GLN A 223 -11.45 6.36 23.45
N ALA A 224 -12.26 7.28 22.91
CA ALA A 224 -13.02 7.04 21.68
C ALA A 224 -12.10 6.84 20.46
N ASP A 225 -11.04 7.64 20.33
CA ASP A 225 -10.03 7.46 19.28
C ASP A 225 -9.35 6.08 19.36
N ALA A 226 -9.13 5.53 20.56
CA ALA A 226 -8.53 4.20 20.71
C ALA A 226 -9.46 3.06 20.28
N VAL A 227 -10.77 3.30 20.22
CA VAL A 227 -11.79 2.31 19.81
C VAL A 227 -12.04 2.34 18.29
N LEU A 228 -11.61 3.38 17.59
CA LEU A 228 -11.72 3.52 16.13
C LEU A 228 -10.68 2.67 15.40
#